data_AF-A0A6V7K4V7-F1
#
_entry.id   AF-A0A6V7K4V7-F1
#
_cell.length_a   1.000
_cell.length_b   1.000
_cell.length_c   1.000
_cell.angle_alpha   90.00
_cell.angle_beta   90.00
_cell.angle_gamma   90.00
#
_symmetry.space_group_name_H-M   'P 1'
#
loop_
_entity.id
_entity.type
_entity.pdbx_description
1 polymer ?
#
loop_
_entity_poly.entity_id
_entity_poly.type
_entity_poly.pdbx_seq_one_letter_code
_entity_poly.pdbx_strand_id
1 'polypeptide(L)' 'FDQTSALSTKCLPKDEEAGKCYGGFARLATLIRRARAGSVPALFLNAGDTYQGTTWFTIYKWEIVAKFLNLLKPDAI' A
#
# COMPACT_ATOMS: atom_id res chain seq x y z
N PHE A 1 2.55 4.34 -3.70
CA PHE A 1 2.29 3.27 -2.70
C PHE A 1 3.45 3.05 -1.75
N ASP A 2 4.40 3.98 -1.69
CA ASP A 2 5.46 3.91 -0.70
C ASP A 2 4.96 4.43 0.64
N GLN A 3 5.83 4.31 1.62
CA GLN A 3 5.59 4.91 2.91
C GLN A 3 5.66 6.43 2.90
N THR A 4 4.89 7.06 3.78
CA THR A 4 4.86 8.51 3.96
C THR A 4 5.23 8.91 5.39
N SER A 5 5.57 10.18 5.58
CA SER A 5 5.62 10.79 6.90
C SER A 5 4.20 10.94 7.48
N ALA A 6 4.11 11.36 8.75
CA ALA A 6 2.83 11.69 9.40
C ALA A 6 2.07 12.84 8.69
N LEU A 7 2.77 13.68 7.92
CA LEU A 7 2.19 14.81 7.18
C LEU A 7 1.84 14.44 5.74
N SER A 8 1.81 13.14 5.39
CA SER A 8 1.59 12.64 4.03
C SER A 8 2.61 13.14 3.00
N THR A 9 3.78 13.59 3.46
CA THR A 9 4.92 13.91 2.60
C THR A 9 5.84 12.70 2.47
N LYS A 10 6.90 12.84 1.66
CA LYS A 10 7.92 11.80 1.51
C LYS A 10 8.48 11.43 2.89
N CYS A 11 8.55 10.13 3.19
CA CYS A 11 9.26 9.69 4.38
C CYS A 11 10.76 9.90 4.21
N LEU A 12 11.39 10.62 5.13
CA LEU A 12 12.83 10.92 5.08
C LEU A 12 13.62 9.90 5.91
N PRO A 13 14.95 9.76 5.69
CA PRO A 13 15.78 8.83 6.46
C PRO A 13 15.66 8.99 7.98
N LYS A 14 15.58 10.23 8.48
CA LYS A 14 15.37 10.49 9.91
C LYS A 14 14.04 9.92 10.43
N ASP A 15 12.99 9.96 9.59
CA ASP A 15 11.66 9.47 9.97
C ASP A 15 11.67 7.94 9.97
N GLU A 16 12.37 7.33 9.01
CA GLU A 16 12.57 5.89 8.94
C GLU A 16 13.37 5.36 10.15
N GLU A 17 14.50 5.98 10.45
CA GLU A 17 15.32 5.66 11.64
C GLU A 17 14.54 5.80 12.94
N ALA A 18 13.64 6.79 13.02
CA ALA A 18 12.76 7.00 14.17
C ALA A 18 11.50 6.11 14.16
N GLY A 19 11.30 5.25 13.15
CA GLY A 19 10.11 4.40 13.03
C GLY A 19 8.81 5.17 12.74
N LYS A 20 8.91 6.38 12.18
CA LYS A 20 7.82 7.33 11.91
C LYS A 20 7.42 7.39 10.43
N CYS A 21 7.62 6.30 9.70
CA CYS A 21 7.04 6.10 8.38
C CYS A 21 5.73 5.30 8.46
N TYR A 22 4.73 5.68 7.68
CA TYR A 22 3.39 5.08 7.72
C TYR A 22 2.93 4.58 6.35
N GLY A 23 2.02 3.61 6.35
CA GLY A 23 1.42 3.05 5.15
C GLY A 23 2.38 2.25 4.28
N GLY A 24 2.18 2.32 2.97
CA GLY A 24 2.98 1.61 1.97
C GLY A 24 2.49 0.19 1.65
N PHE A 25 2.44 -0.14 0.36
CA PHE A 25 1.88 -1.42 -0.12
C PHE A 25 2.71 -2.63 0.29
N ALA A 26 4.03 -2.51 0.41
CA ALA A 26 4.86 -3.63 0.90
C ALA A 26 4.51 -4.02 2.35
N ARG A 27 4.24 -3.02 3.21
CA ARG A 27 3.79 -3.26 4.58
C ARG A 27 2.38 -3.80 4.61
N LEU A 28 1.47 -3.25 3.81
CA LEU A 28 0.11 -3.76 3.66
C LEU A 28 0.11 -5.23 3.19
N ALA A 29 0.89 -5.58 2.17
CA ALA A 29 1.04 -6.95 1.68
C ALA A 29 1.53 -7.90 2.77
N THR A 30 2.41 -7.43 3.66
CA THR A 30 2.87 -8.23 4.81
C THR A 30 1.75 -8.50 5.81
N LEU A 31 0.92 -7.50 6.10
CA LEU A 31 -0.24 -7.66 6.98
C LEU A 31 -1.30 -8.57 6.36
N ILE A 32 -1.60 -8.41 5.06
CA ILE A 32 -2.53 -9.28 4.33
C ILE A 32 -2.08 -10.74 4.38
N ARG A 33 -0.79 -11.02 4.12
CA ARG A 33 -0.24 -12.38 4.19
C ARG A 33 -0.33 -12.96 5.61
N ARG A 34 -0.06 -12.16 6.64
CA ARG A 34 -0.18 -12.59 8.03
C ARG A 34 -1.63 -12.91 8.39
N ALA A 35 -2.58 -12.06 8.00
CA ALA A 35 -4.00 -12.27 8.24
C ALA A 35 -4.50 -13.56 7.55
N ARG A 36 -4.13 -13.76 6.28
CA ARG A 36 -4.49 -14.97 5.50
C ARG A 36 -3.85 -16.25 6.00
N ALA A 37 -2.72 -16.17 6.70
CA ALA A 37 -2.07 -17.32 7.32
C ALA A 37 -2.67 -17.70 8.69
N GLY A 38 -3.57 -16.88 9.24
CA GLY A 38 -4.26 -17.16 10.49
C GLY A 38 -5.31 -18.26 10.34
N SER A 39 -5.85 -18.73 11.48
CA SER A 39 -6.92 -19.74 11.52
C SER A 39 -8.30 -19.20 11.14
N VAL A 40 -8.47 -17.88 11.11
CA VAL A 40 -9.73 -17.21 10.77
C VAL A 40 -9.69 -16.84 9.28
N PRO A 41 -10.66 -17.29 8.47
CA PRO A 41 -10.78 -16.86 7.08
C PRO A 41 -10.86 -15.33 6.98
N ALA A 42 -10.04 -14.74 6.11
CA ALA A 42 -9.94 -13.30 5.95
C ALA A 42 -10.15 -12.88 4.49
N LEU A 43 -11.02 -11.90 4.28
CA LEU A 43 -11.19 -11.22 3.00
C LEU A 43 -10.43 -9.89 3.01
N PHE A 44 -9.74 -9.59 1.92
CA PHE A 44 -9.11 -8.30 1.66
C PHE A 44 -9.86 -7.60 0.53
N LEU A 45 -10.55 -6.51 0.87
CA LEU A 45 -11.35 -5.73 -0.06
C LEU A 45 -10.69 -4.35 -0.28
N ASN A 46 -10.67 -3.89 -1.52
CA ASN A 46 -10.35 -2.51 -1.86
C ASN A 46 -11.66 -1.79 -2.25
N ALA A 47 -11.87 -0.54 -1.81
CA ALA A 47 -13.12 0.19 -2.02
C ALA A 47 -13.01 1.34 -3.04
N GLY A 48 -11.95 1.34 -3.88
CA GLY A 48 -11.75 2.34 -4.93
C GLY A 48 -10.68 3.39 -4.62
N ASP A 49 -10.74 4.51 -5.34
CA ASP A 49 -9.87 5.69 -5.22
C ASP A 49 -8.36 5.42 -5.18
N THR A 50 -7.92 4.38 -5.88
CA THR A 50 -6.50 3.98 -5.91
C THR A 50 -5.71 4.66 -7.05
N TYR A 51 -6.38 5.37 -7.97
CA TYR A 51 -5.80 5.92 -9.22
C TYR A 51 -5.51 7.44 -9.14
N GLN A 52 -4.95 7.92 -8.03
CA GLN A 52 -4.51 9.33 -7.88
C GLN A 52 -3.48 9.48 -6.74
N GLY A 53 -2.81 10.63 -6.66
CA GLY A 53 -2.15 11.09 -5.44
C GLY A 53 -0.67 10.70 -5.27
N THR A 54 -0.07 10.00 -6.22
CA THR A 54 1.36 9.66 -6.17
C THR A 54 2.05 9.90 -7.51
N THR A 55 3.36 10.18 -7.49
CA THR A 55 4.19 10.34 -8.70
C THR A 55 4.12 9.10 -9.61
N TRP A 56 3.93 7.92 -9.01
CA TRP A 56 3.69 6.68 -9.74
C TRP A 56 2.52 6.79 -10.72
N PHE A 57 1.36 7.27 -10.25
CA PHE A 57 0.20 7.49 -11.12
C PHE A 57 0.45 8.64 -12.12
N THR A 58 1.11 9.71 -11.71
CA THR A 58 1.40 10.84 -12.60
C THR A 58 2.18 10.42 -13.83
N ILE A 59 3.21 9.57 -13.65
CA ILE A 59 4.12 9.14 -14.71
C ILE A 59 3.57 7.92 -15.46
N TYR A 60 3.18 6.86 -14.74
CA TYR A 60 2.86 5.55 -15.32
C TYR A 60 1.34 5.27 -15.39
N LYS A 61 0.51 6.23 -14.96
CA LYS A 61 -0.95 6.16 -15.04
C LYS A 61 -1.49 4.87 -14.40
N TRP A 62 -2.52 4.30 -15.03
CA TRP A 62 -3.29 3.19 -14.51
C TRP A 62 -2.51 1.87 -14.49
N GLU A 63 -1.51 1.69 -15.36
CA GLU A 63 -0.79 0.42 -15.52
C GLU A 63 -0.04 0.02 -14.25
N ILE A 64 0.71 0.96 -13.67
CA ILE A 64 1.49 0.67 -12.45
C ILE A 64 0.58 0.47 -11.24
N VAL A 65 -0.54 1.21 -11.20
CA VAL A 65 -1.54 1.11 -10.14
C VAL A 65 -2.18 -0.27 -10.15
N ALA A 66 -2.65 -0.73 -11.31
CA ALA A 66 -3.21 -2.06 -11.50
C ALA A 66 -2.19 -3.16 -11.15
N LYS A 67 -0.93 -3.01 -11.60
CA LYS A 67 0.14 -3.96 -11.28
C LYS A 67 0.36 -4.09 -9.77
N PHE A 68 0.45 -2.97 -9.05
CA PHE A 68 0.66 -2.99 -7.60
C PHE A 68 -0.56 -3.52 -6.84
N LEU A 69 -1.79 -3.19 -7.26
CA LEU A 69 -3.01 -3.75 -6.67
C LEU A 69 -3.09 -5.27 -6.85
N ASN A 70 -2.79 -5.78 -8.04
CA ASN A 70 -2.81 -7.22 -8.31
C ASN A 70 -1.80 -7.99 -7.43
N LEU A 71 -0.66 -7.37 -7.08
CA LEU A 71 0.30 -7.97 -6.14
C LEU A 71 -0.26 -8.09 -4.71
N LEU A 72 -1.19 -7.22 -4.30
CA LEU A 72 -1.88 -7.34 -3.01
C LEU A 72 -2.95 -8.44 -3.01
N LYS A 73 -3.40 -8.87 -4.20
CA LYS A 73 -4.44 -9.90 -4.40
C LYS A 73 -5.73 -9.61 -3.60
N PRO A 74 -6.41 -8.47 -3.83
CA PRO A 74 -7.73 -8.25 -3.27
C PRO A 74 -8.72 -9.31 -3.74
N ASP A 75 -9.66 -9.67 -2.87
CA ASP A 75 -10.75 -10.60 -3.17
C ASP A 75 -11.86 -9.90 -3.96
N ALA A 76 -12.01 -8.58 -3.77
CA ALA A 76 -12.80 -7.70 -4.63
C ALA A 76 -12.25 -6.26 -4.58
N ILE A 77 -12.53 -5.49 -5.64
CA ILE A 77 -12.24 -4.07 -5.81
C ILE A 77 -13.53 -3.35 -6.19
#